data_AF-A0A1J5PXA7-F1
#
_entry.id   AF-A0A1J5PXA7-F1
#
_cell.length_a   1.000
_cell.length_b   1.000
_cell.length_c   1.000
_cell.angle_alpha   90.00
_cell.angle_beta   90.00
_cell.angle_gamma   90.00
#
_symmetry.space_group_name_H-M   'P 1'
#
loop_
_entity.id
_entity.type
_entity.pdbx_description
1 polymer ?
#
loop_
_entity_poly.entity_id
_entity_poly.type
_entity_poly.pdbx_seq_one_letter_code
_entity_poly.pdbx_strand_id
1 'polypeptide(L)'
;MRRFPFPPDRIFPSCASATALCCALFCASAWAAPSVSLAGRFGDQALLVIDGGAPRTARIGQTVQGVKLLALGDNSASVDVNGQRLTLGLGAAPLSVGATAAQRTVLIAQSNGQFLTEGRVNNQMVRMMVDTGASRVILSREQAQRLGLSLQGGQPAVVHTANGSVSATLIDLATVRVGQIELRDVPAVVQNAPLPFALLGMSFLQRVNLQHDGDRMVLTPRY
;
A
#
# COMPACT_ATOMS: atom_id res chain seq x y z
N MET A 1 3.38 3.50 -94.34
CA MET A 1 4.63 2.76 -94.61
C MET A 1 5.83 3.63 -94.23
N ARG A 2 6.46 3.36 -93.08
CA ARG A 2 7.88 3.66 -92.76
C ARG A 2 8.22 2.87 -91.48
N ARG A 3 9.36 2.21 -91.51
CA ARG A 3 9.83 1.10 -90.67
C ARG A 3 10.86 1.60 -89.63
N PHE A 4 10.79 1.04 -88.40
CA PHE A 4 11.85 0.77 -87.40
C PHE A 4 12.68 1.95 -86.81
N PRO A 5 13.41 1.78 -85.67
CA PRO A 5 13.54 0.61 -84.77
C PRO A 5 13.36 0.89 -83.25
N PHE A 6 13.09 -0.18 -82.51
CA PHE A 6 13.27 -0.30 -81.06
C PHE A 6 14.75 -0.48 -80.68
N PRO A 7 15.20 -0.01 -79.51
CA PRO A 7 16.41 -0.53 -78.85
C PRO A 7 16.08 -1.62 -77.79
N PRO A 8 17.07 -2.45 -77.42
CA PRO A 8 16.85 -3.79 -76.86
C PRO A 8 16.99 -3.93 -75.34
N ASP A 9 16.56 -5.11 -74.90
CA ASP A 9 16.70 -5.80 -73.62
C ASP A 9 17.87 -5.40 -72.70
N ARG A 10 17.56 -5.29 -71.40
CA ARG A 10 18.47 -5.69 -70.32
C ARG A 10 17.77 -6.63 -69.34
N ILE A 11 18.20 -7.88 -69.42
CA ILE A 11 18.00 -8.97 -68.46
C ILE A 11 19.03 -8.84 -67.31
N PHE A 12 18.68 -9.39 -66.14
CA PHE A 12 19.50 -9.86 -64.99
C PHE A 12 19.03 -9.28 -63.62
N PRO A 13 19.28 -9.97 -62.48
CA PRO A 13 18.45 -11.08 -61.98
C PRO A 13 18.07 -10.94 -60.48
N SER A 14 17.21 -11.86 -60.02
CA SER A 14 17.10 -12.49 -58.69
C SER A 14 17.86 -11.92 -57.47
N CYS A 15 17.14 -11.73 -56.34
CA CYS A 15 17.48 -12.13 -54.95
C CYS A 15 16.52 -11.41 -53.99
N ALA A 16 15.49 -12.07 -53.44
CA ALA A 16 15.55 -12.77 -52.15
C ALA A 16 16.16 -11.94 -51.02
N SER A 17 15.32 -11.52 -50.05
CA SER A 17 15.63 -11.52 -48.62
C SER A 17 14.41 -11.05 -47.81
N ALA A 18 13.68 -12.03 -47.29
CA ALA A 18 12.82 -11.87 -46.14
C ALA A 18 13.67 -11.45 -44.93
N THR A 19 13.29 -10.38 -44.23
CA THR A 19 13.89 -10.06 -42.93
C THR A 19 12.78 -10.07 -41.88
N ALA A 20 12.76 -11.18 -41.14
CA ALA A 20 11.88 -11.42 -40.02
C ALA A 20 12.14 -10.40 -38.91
N LEU A 21 11.08 -9.72 -38.48
CA LEU A 21 11.10 -8.79 -37.36
C LEU A 21 11.19 -9.63 -36.07
N CYS A 22 12.42 -9.78 -35.58
CA CYS A 22 12.77 -10.40 -34.31
C CYS A 22 12.21 -9.53 -33.17
N CYS A 23 11.04 -9.89 -32.64
CA CYS A 23 10.44 -9.24 -31.49
C CYS A 23 11.21 -9.68 -30.24
N ALA A 24 12.08 -8.80 -29.75
CA ALA A 24 12.94 -9.02 -28.60
C ALA A 24 12.09 -9.29 -27.34
N LEU A 25 12.18 -10.53 -26.85
CA LEU A 25 11.86 -10.91 -25.47
C LEU A 25 12.79 -10.14 -24.53
N PHE A 26 12.35 -8.96 -24.08
CA PHE A 26 12.93 -8.30 -22.92
C PHE A 26 12.59 -9.14 -21.68
N CYS A 27 13.52 -10.03 -21.30
CA CYS A 27 13.53 -10.62 -19.97
C CYS A 27 13.75 -9.49 -18.96
N ALA A 28 12.68 -9.05 -18.30
CA ALA A 28 12.79 -8.26 -17.08
C ALA A 28 13.35 -9.18 -15.98
N SER A 29 14.66 -9.16 -15.80
CA SER A 29 15.30 -9.72 -14.62
C SER A 29 14.80 -8.92 -13.41
N ALA A 30 13.85 -9.49 -12.67
CA ALA A 30 13.51 -9.02 -11.35
C ALA A 30 14.74 -9.21 -10.45
N TRP A 31 15.57 -8.18 -10.33
CA TRP A 31 16.59 -8.13 -9.29
C TRP A 31 15.87 -8.05 -7.94
N ALA A 32 15.93 -9.15 -7.19
CA ALA A 32 15.49 -9.19 -5.81
C ALA A 32 16.28 -8.13 -5.01
N ALA A 33 15.58 -7.33 -4.21
CA ALA A 33 16.23 -6.35 -3.35
C ALA A 33 17.18 -7.07 -2.38
N PRO A 34 18.43 -6.61 -2.19
CA PRO A 34 19.38 -7.26 -1.32
C PRO A 34 18.84 -7.30 0.12
N SER A 35 18.86 -8.48 0.72
CA SER A 35 18.38 -8.68 2.09
C SER A 35 19.52 -8.38 3.07
N VAL A 36 19.31 -7.45 3.99
CA VAL A 36 20.35 -7.04 4.96
C VAL A 36 19.81 -7.21 6.36
N SER A 37 20.53 -7.89 7.24
CA SER A 37 20.17 -8.07 8.65
C SER A 37 21.34 -7.77 9.59
N LEU A 38 21.02 -7.38 10.83
CA LEU A 38 21.99 -7.15 11.89
C LEU A 38 22.11 -8.41 12.74
N ALA A 39 23.25 -9.11 12.62
CA ALA A 39 23.53 -10.34 13.35
C ALA A 39 24.14 -10.08 14.74
N GLY A 40 24.72 -8.91 14.98
CA GLY A 40 25.42 -8.62 16.23
C GLY A 40 26.11 -7.25 16.23
N ARG A 41 26.72 -6.94 17.37
CA ARG A 41 27.57 -5.76 17.57
C ARG A 41 28.79 -6.13 18.39
N PHE A 42 29.96 -5.66 17.97
CA PHE A 42 31.22 -5.78 18.72
C PHE A 42 31.79 -4.37 18.91
N GLY A 43 31.67 -3.81 20.11
CA GLY A 43 32.15 -2.45 20.39
C GLY A 43 31.44 -1.40 19.53
N ASP A 44 32.16 -0.78 18.61
CA ASP A 44 31.68 0.23 17.64
C ASP A 44 31.35 -0.36 16.25
N GLN A 45 31.45 -1.68 16.10
CA GLN A 45 31.23 -2.39 14.82
C GLN A 45 29.89 -3.12 14.81
N ALA A 46 29.17 -2.99 13.69
CA ALA A 46 27.98 -3.78 13.40
C ALA A 46 28.38 -5.05 12.64
N LEU A 47 27.78 -6.19 12.99
CA LEU A 47 27.90 -7.43 12.24
C LEU A 47 26.68 -7.57 11.31
N LEU A 48 26.89 -7.36 10.02
CA LEU A 48 25.86 -7.35 8.98
C LEU A 48 25.87 -8.67 8.20
N VAL A 49 24.69 -9.24 7.98
CA VAL A 49 24.50 -10.37 7.07
C VAL A 49 23.76 -9.85 5.84
N ILE A 50 24.37 -10.03 4.67
CA ILE A 50 23.85 -9.54 3.38
C ILE A 50 23.57 -10.77 2.51
N ASP A 51 22.35 -10.88 2.00
CA ASP A 51 21.86 -11.97 1.16
C ASP A 51 22.05 -13.37 1.77
N GLY A 52 21.92 -13.47 3.10
CA GLY A 52 22.12 -14.72 3.83
C GLY A 52 23.58 -15.23 3.84
N GLY A 53 24.52 -14.40 3.39
CA GLY A 53 25.95 -14.74 3.35
C GLY A 53 26.64 -14.72 4.72
N ALA A 54 27.95 -14.90 4.70
CA ALA A 54 28.75 -14.85 5.92
C ALA A 54 28.66 -13.46 6.59
N PRO A 55 28.56 -13.37 7.93
CA PRO A 55 28.50 -12.10 8.63
C PRO A 55 29.75 -11.24 8.40
N ARG A 56 29.56 -9.97 8.08
CA ARG A 56 30.63 -9.00 7.81
C ARG A 56 30.55 -7.83 8.77
N THR A 57 31.69 -7.40 9.29
CA THR A 57 31.77 -6.25 10.19
C THR A 57 31.81 -4.94 9.41
N ALA A 58 31.04 -3.94 9.85
CA ALA A 58 31.06 -2.58 9.34
C ALA A 58 31.14 -1.55 10.49
N ARG A 59 31.97 -0.52 10.33
CA ARG A 59 32.00 0.69 11.18
C ARG A 59 31.10 1.79 10.64
N ILE A 60 30.68 2.72 11.50
CA ILE A 60 29.92 3.90 11.09
C ILE A 60 30.71 4.63 9.99
N GLY A 61 30.07 4.88 8.85
CA GLY A 61 30.67 5.48 7.65
C GLY A 61 31.25 4.48 6.64
N GLN A 62 31.47 3.21 7.02
CA GLN A 62 32.04 2.18 6.16
C GLN A 62 30.97 1.51 5.29
N THR A 63 31.31 1.27 4.02
CA THR A 63 30.48 0.53 3.07
C THR A 63 30.99 -0.89 2.89
N VAL A 64 30.10 -1.88 2.99
CA VAL A 64 30.39 -3.31 2.81
C VAL A 64 29.33 -3.91 1.89
N GLN A 65 29.75 -4.48 0.75
CA GLN A 65 28.86 -5.08 -0.27
C GLN A 65 27.67 -4.16 -0.67
N GLY A 66 27.93 -2.88 -0.88
CA GLY A 66 26.90 -1.90 -1.26
C GLY A 66 26.04 -1.37 -0.11
N VAL A 67 26.27 -1.83 1.13
CA VAL A 67 25.58 -1.38 2.34
C VAL A 67 26.49 -0.46 3.14
N LYS A 68 26.13 0.81 3.31
CA LYS A 68 26.89 1.77 4.13
C LYS A 68 26.29 1.88 5.52
N LEU A 69 27.07 1.66 6.58
CA LEU A 69 26.58 1.87 7.94
C LEU A 69 26.51 3.37 8.25
N LEU A 70 25.33 3.88 8.59
CA LEU A 70 25.07 5.29 8.88
C LEU A 70 25.07 5.57 10.39
N ALA A 71 24.49 4.67 11.18
CA ALA A 71 24.45 4.78 12.63
C ALA A 71 24.34 3.39 13.28
N LEU A 72 24.87 3.26 14.49
CA LEU A 72 24.79 2.04 15.30
C LEU A 72 24.23 2.38 16.68
N GLY A 73 23.09 1.80 17.02
CA GLY A 73 22.45 1.89 18.33
C GLY A 73 22.71 0.64 19.17
N ASP A 74 21.99 0.51 20.28
CA ASP A 74 22.18 -0.62 21.22
C ASP A 74 21.62 -1.94 20.68
N ASN A 75 20.45 -1.89 20.03
CA ASN A 75 19.81 -3.07 19.43
C ASN A 75 19.40 -2.85 17.95
N SER A 76 19.96 -1.83 17.31
CA SER A 76 19.62 -1.48 15.93
C SER A 76 20.79 -0.83 15.18
N ALA A 77 20.73 -0.86 13.85
CA ALA A 77 21.68 -0.19 12.97
C ALA A 77 20.95 0.51 11.82
N SER A 78 21.26 1.78 11.54
CA SER A 78 20.82 2.44 10.31
C SER A 78 21.86 2.24 9.23
N VAL A 79 21.46 1.72 8.08
CA VAL A 79 22.30 1.51 6.90
C VAL A 79 21.72 2.22 5.67
N ASP A 80 22.55 2.55 4.71
CA ASP A 80 22.16 2.94 3.36
C ASP A 80 22.36 1.74 2.44
N VAL A 81 21.32 1.37 1.71
CA VAL A 81 21.34 0.31 0.69
C VAL A 81 20.85 0.93 -0.61
N ASN A 82 21.74 1.08 -1.60
CA ASN A 82 21.40 1.70 -2.88
C ASN A 82 20.73 3.09 -2.76
N GLY A 83 21.15 3.92 -1.80
CA GLY A 83 20.57 5.24 -1.55
C GLY A 83 19.26 5.24 -0.73
N GLN A 84 18.79 4.07 -0.31
CA GLN A 84 17.67 3.94 0.63
C GLN A 84 18.18 3.70 2.04
N ARG A 85 17.76 4.57 2.97
CA ARG A 85 18.01 4.38 4.39
C ARG A 85 17.11 3.28 4.97
N LEU A 86 17.73 2.35 5.69
CA LEU A 86 17.14 1.14 6.24
C LEU A 86 17.57 1.02 7.71
N THR A 87 16.64 0.71 8.60
CA THR A 87 16.96 0.41 10.01
C THR A 87 16.82 -1.09 10.26
N LEU A 88 17.92 -1.70 10.67
CA LEU A 88 18.04 -3.10 11.00
C LEU A 88 17.83 -3.26 12.50
N GLY A 89 16.93 -4.15 12.91
CA GLY A 89 16.87 -4.62 14.31
C GLY A 89 17.77 -5.84 14.48
N LEU A 90 18.42 -5.99 15.63
CA LEU A 90 19.14 -7.21 15.98
C LEU A 90 18.20 -8.42 15.92
N GLY A 91 18.49 -9.39 15.05
CA GLY A 91 17.65 -10.59 14.87
C GLY A 91 16.31 -10.36 14.15
N ALA A 92 16.02 -9.16 13.67
CA ALA A 92 14.80 -8.84 12.91
C ALA A 92 15.12 -8.55 11.44
N ALA A 93 14.19 -8.88 10.54
CA ALA A 93 14.27 -8.49 9.14
C ALA A 93 14.36 -6.94 9.01
N PRO A 94 15.04 -6.43 7.97
CA PRO A 94 15.25 -5.00 7.80
C PRO A 94 13.94 -4.21 7.74
N LEU A 95 13.82 -3.13 8.52
CA LEU A 95 12.72 -2.15 8.43
C LEU A 95 13.21 -0.93 7.65
N SER A 96 12.66 -0.63 6.47
CA SER A 96 13.12 0.51 5.67
C SER A 96 12.68 1.83 6.31
N VAL A 97 13.65 2.68 6.67
CA VAL A 97 13.43 4.00 7.28
C VAL A 97 13.91 5.04 6.29
N GLY A 98 13.09 5.27 5.25
CA GLY A 98 13.48 6.15 4.14
C GLY A 98 12.55 6.11 2.94
N ALA A 99 11.74 5.06 2.77
CA ALA A 99 10.47 5.25 2.09
C ALA A 99 9.62 6.12 3.04
N THR A 100 8.91 7.13 2.55
CA THR A 100 7.56 7.38 3.08
C THR A 100 6.95 5.99 3.14
N ALA A 101 6.83 5.41 4.33
CA ALA A 101 6.17 4.13 4.47
C ALA A 101 4.88 4.31 3.70
N ALA A 102 4.72 3.62 2.57
CA ALA A 102 3.43 3.58 1.91
C ALA A 102 2.49 3.27 3.05
N GLN A 103 1.61 4.21 3.41
CA GLN A 103 0.89 4.19 4.68
C GLN A 103 0.00 2.96 4.65
N ARG A 104 0.56 1.81 4.99
CA ARG A 104 -0.02 0.51 4.70
C ARG A 104 -0.54 0.01 6.01
N THR A 105 -1.83 -0.23 6.07
CA THR A 105 -2.47 -0.85 7.21
C THR A 105 -2.81 -2.28 6.82
N VAL A 106 -2.34 -3.25 7.61
CA VAL A 106 -2.69 -4.66 7.47
C VAL A 106 -3.73 -5.00 8.53
N LEU A 107 -4.86 -5.51 8.10
CA LEU A 107 -5.94 -6.01 8.93
C LEU A 107 -5.98 -7.53 8.84
N ILE A 108 -6.27 -8.19 9.95
CA ILE A 108 -6.43 -9.65 10.01
C ILE A 108 -7.91 -9.94 10.20
N ALA A 109 -8.43 -10.89 9.44
CA ALA A 109 -9.79 -11.35 9.56
C ALA A 109 -10.02 -12.00 10.93
N GLN A 110 -11.20 -11.76 11.51
CA GLN A 110 -11.66 -12.52 12.66
C GLN A 110 -12.09 -13.93 12.25
N SER A 111 -12.36 -14.80 13.23
CA SER A 111 -12.81 -16.18 12.98
C SER A 111 -14.07 -16.30 12.12
N ASN A 112 -14.90 -15.24 12.08
CA ASN A 112 -16.10 -15.14 11.26
C ASN A 112 -15.85 -14.48 9.88
N GLY A 113 -14.59 -14.25 9.50
CA GLY A 113 -14.20 -13.62 8.22
C GLY A 113 -14.34 -12.10 8.18
N GLN A 114 -14.77 -11.45 9.26
CA GLN A 114 -14.92 -9.99 9.31
C GLN A 114 -13.58 -9.31 9.60
N PHE A 115 -13.29 -8.21 8.93
CA PHE A 115 -12.14 -7.37 9.22
C PHE A 115 -12.53 -6.29 10.23
N LEU A 116 -12.21 -6.51 11.50
CA LEU A 116 -12.36 -5.51 12.55
C LEU A 116 -11.03 -4.78 12.79
N THR A 117 -11.12 -3.49 13.06
CA THR A 117 -9.97 -2.66 13.36
C THR A 117 -10.33 -1.57 14.37
N GLU A 118 -9.33 -1.13 15.13
CA GLU A 118 -9.44 0.12 15.87
C GLU A 118 -9.08 1.29 14.95
N GLY A 119 -9.94 2.30 14.95
CA GLY A 119 -9.67 3.54 14.26
C GLY A 119 -9.96 4.76 15.11
N ARG A 120 -9.83 5.92 14.49
CA ARG A 120 -10.22 7.19 15.10
C ARG A 120 -11.14 7.95 14.18
N VAL A 121 -12.21 8.50 14.74
CA VAL A 121 -13.08 9.48 14.09
C VAL A 121 -12.98 10.77 14.88
N ASN A 122 -12.63 11.87 14.22
CA ASN A 122 -12.39 13.18 14.86
C ASN A 122 -11.51 13.07 16.12
N ASN A 123 -10.42 12.30 16.00
CA ASN A 123 -9.48 12.02 17.07
C ASN A 123 -10.02 11.22 18.28
N GLN A 124 -11.20 10.63 18.21
CA GLN A 124 -11.80 9.76 19.23
C GLN A 124 -11.74 8.29 18.77
N MET A 125 -11.46 7.37 19.70
CA MET A 125 -11.32 5.94 19.36
C MET A 125 -12.66 5.28 19.06
N VAL A 126 -12.70 4.46 18.01
CA VAL A 126 -13.89 3.68 17.63
C VAL A 126 -13.47 2.37 16.99
N ARG A 127 -14.21 1.30 17.29
CA ARG A 127 -14.06 0.01 16.62
C ARG A 127 -14.85 0.02 15.32
N MET A 128 -14.19 -0.37 14.24
CA MET A 128 -14.75 -0.32 12.89
C MET A 128 -14.65 -1.67 12.21
N MET A 129 -15.64 -1.98 11.39
CA MET A 129 -15.68 -3.15 10.53
C MET A 129 -15.58 -2.72 9.09
N VAL A 130 -14.72 -3.36 8.30
CA VAL A 130 -14.69 -3.12 6.85
C VAL A 130 -15.97 -3.67 6.22
N ASP A 131 -16.71 -2.81 5.51
CA ASP A 131 -17.95 -3.17 4.85
C ASP A 131 -17.99 -2.59 3.44
N THR A 132 -17.68 -3.41 2.44
CA THR A 132 -17.72 -3.02 1.02
C THR A 132 -19.15 -2.84 0.49
N GLY A 133 -20.17 -3.31 1.22
CA GLY A 133 -21.58 -3.13 0.88
C GLY A 133 -22.14 -1.77 1.33
N ALA A 134 -21.47 -1.09 2.27
CA ALA A 134 -21.87 0.23 2.74
C ALA A 134 -21.33 1.33 1.81
N SER A 135 -22.20 2.20 1.31
CA SER A 135 -21.80 3.32 0.43
C SER A 135 -21.03 4.43 1.15
N ARG A 136 -21.28 4.62 2.46
CA ARG A 136 -20.63 5.61 3.32
C ARG A 136 -20.15 4.95 4.61
N VAL A 137 -19.30 5.65 5.37
CA VAL A 137 -19.05 5.29 6.77
C VAL A 137 -20.36 5.37 7.54
N ILE A 138 -20.72 4.32 8.28
CA ILE A 138 -21.97 4.25 9.05
C ILE A 138 -21.65 4.22 10.54
N LEU A 139 -22.31 5.12 11.28
CA LEU A 139 -22.24 5.19 12.73
C LEU A 139 -23.66 5.03 13.31
N SER A 140 -23.78 4.45 14.50
CA SER A 140 -25.02 4.55 15.27
C SER A 140 -25.11 5.93 15.94
N ARG A 141 -26.33 6.36 16.29
CA ARG A 141 -26.54 7.58 17.08
C ARG A 141 -25.77 7.56 18.41
N GLU A 142 -25.69 6.40 19.06
CA GLU A 142 -24.92 6.23 20.30
C GLU A 142 -23.42 6.45 20.07
N GLN A 143 -22.86 5.88 19.00
CA GLN A 143 -21.45 6.11 18.63
C GLN A 143 -21.20 7.58 18.34
N ALA A 144 -22.07 8.23 17.56
CA ALA A 144 -21.94 9.66 17.26
C ALA A 144 -21.91 10.53 18.52
N GLN A 145 -22.76 10.22 19.52
CA GLN A 145 -22.75 10.89 20.82
C GLN A 145 -21.44 10.67 21.58
N ARG A 146 -20.97 9.42 21.67
CA ARG A 146 -19.69 9.08 22.35
C ARG A 146 -18.49 9.76 21.70
N LEU A 147 -18.54 9.95 20.38
CA LEU A 147 -17.50 10.60 19.59
C LEU A 147 -17.62 12.14 19.59
N GLY A 148 -18.65 12.70 20.23
CA GLY A 148 -18.90 14.15 20.28
C GLY A 148 -19.27 14.76 18.92
N LEU A 149 -19.87 13.99 18.03
CA LEU A 149 -20.27 14.46 16.70
C LEU A 149 -21.56 15.29 16.79
N SER A 150 -21.52 16.51 16.26
CA SER A 150 -22.73 17.31 16.07
C SER A 150 -23.51 16.81 14.87
N LEU A 151 -24.80 16.53 15.07
CA LEU A 151 -25.75 16.23 13.98
C LEU A 151 -26.51 17.49 13.53
N GLN A 152 -26.25 18.65 14.15
CA GLN A 152 -26.90 19.91 13.79
C GLN A 152 -26.45 20.34 12.39
N GLY A 153 -27.41 20.71 11.54
CA GLY A 153 -27.16 21.03 10.13
C GLY A 153 -26.92 19.81 9.23
N GLY A 154 -26.92 18.60 9.78
CA GLY A 154 -26.87 17.36 9.00
C GLY A 154 -28.14 17.15 8.17
N GLN A 155 -28.00 16.50 7.01
CA GLN A 155 -29.13 16.30 6.10
C GLN A 155 -29.91 15.03 6.48
N PRO A 156 -31.24 15.09 6.68
CA PRO A 156 -32.05 13.90 6.88
C PRO A 156 -31.93 12.94 5.70
N ALA A 157 -31.81 11.65 5.99
CA ALA A 157 -31.73 10.61 4.98
C ALA A 157 -32.42 9.32 5.46
N VAL A 158 -32.59 8.40 4.52
CA VAL A 158 -33.02 7.03 4.79
C VAL A 158 -31.96 6.09 4.23
N VAL A 159 -31.50 5.16 5.06
CA VAL A 159 -30.54 4.12 4.65
C VAL A 159 -31.29 2.81 4.54
N HIS A 160 -31.07 2.09 3.44
CA HIS A 160 -31.58 0.74 3.26
C HIS A 160 -30.57 -0.25 3.82
N THR A 161 -31.02 -1.04 4.80
CA THR A 161 -30.24 -2.12 5.41
C THR A 161 -30.91 -3.45 5.11
N ALA A 162 -30.23 -4.55 5.43
CA ALA A 162 -30.83 -5.89 5.33
C ALA A 162 -32.12 -6.04 6.16
N ASN A 163 -32.27 -5.25 7.24
CA ASN A 163 -33.44 -5.25 8.12
C ASN A 163 -34.51 -4.22 7.72
N GLY A 164 -34.37 -3.61 6.53
CA GLY A 164 -35.27 -2.58 6.04
C GLY A 164 -34.69 -1.17 6.10
N SER A 165 -35.57 -0.19 5.94
CA SER A 165 -35.22 1.23 5.88
C SER A 165 -35.11 1.85 7.27
N VAL A 166 -34.04 2.59 7.52
CA VAL A 166 -33.80 3.28 8.79
C VAL A 166 -33.54 4.76 8.56
N SER A 167 -34.14 5.60 9.41
CA SER A 167 -33.87 7.03 9.43
C SER A 167 -32.42 7.28 9.85
N ALA A 168 -31.79 8.22 9.16
CA ALA A 168 -30.41 8.59 9.37
C ALA A 168 -30.16 10.08 9.11
N THR A 169 -28.97 10.53 9.46
CA THR A 169 -28.49 11.89 9.22
C THR A 169 -27.14 11.82 8.51
N LEU A 170 -27.03 12.47 7.36
CA LEU A 170 -25.77 12.62 6.64
C LEU A 170 -24.94 13.70 7.29
N ILE A 171 -23.67 13.39 7.52
CA ILE A 171 -22.66 14.29 8.07
C ILE A 171 -21.34 14.06 7.34
N ASP A 172 -20.40 14.99 7.51
CA ASP A 172 -19.01 14.82 7.09
C ASP A 172 -18.12 14.72 8.33
N LEU A 173 -17.29 13.68 8.37
CA LEU A 173 -16.31 13.47 9.43
C LEU A 173 -15.05 14.25 9.07
N ALA A 174 -14.56 15.08 10.00
CA ALA A 174 -13.36 15.89 9.79
C ALA A 174 -12.13 15.00 9.52
N THR A 175 -11.98 13.92 10.29
CA THR A 175 -10.92 12.93 10.09
C THR A 175 -11.41 11.52 10.38
N VAL A 176 -11.04 10.56 9.54
CA VAL A 176 -11.16 9.11 9.81
C VAL A 176 -9.79 8.48 9.65
N ARG A 177 -9.33 7.77 10.69
CA ARG A 177 -8.01 7.13 10.72
C ARG A 177 -8.11 5.64 10.95
N VAL A 178 -7.41 4.85 10.14
CA VAL A 178 -7.28 3.38 10.22
C VAL A 178 -5.80 3.01 10.13
N GLY A 179 -5.22 2.56 11.24
CA GLY A 179 -3.78 2.37 11.34
C GLY A 179 -3.03 3.66 11.01
N GLN A 180 -2.20 3.62 9.96
CA GLN A 180 -1.40 4.78 9.50
C GLN A 180 -2.11 5.65 8.45
N ILE A 181 -3.31 5.27 8.02
CA ILE A 181 -4.08 5.96 6.98
C ILE A 181 -5.02 6.94 7.64
N GLU A 182 -4.86 8.22 7.36
CA GLU A 182 -5.78 9.27 7.80
C GLU A 182 -6.41 9.95 6.58
N LEU A 183 -7.73 9.96 6.52
CA LEU A 183 -8.48 10.67 5.50
C LEU A 183 -9.25 11.82 6.13
N ARG A 184 -9.35 12.93 5.41
CA ARG A 184 -10.13 14.10 5.79
C ARG A 184 -11.44 14.16 5.01
N ASP A 185 -12.39 14.92 5.55
CA ASP A 185 -13.67 15.23 4.90
C ASP A 185 -14.32 13.94 4.36
N VAL A 186 -14.60 13.02 5.28
CA VAL A 186 -15.10 11.68 4.95
C VAL A 186 -16.62 11.67 5.07
N PRO A 187 -17.34 11.50 3.96
CA PRO A 187 -18.79 11.38 3.96
C PRO A 187 -19.26 10.22 4.85
N ALA A 188 -20.13 10.51 5.82
CA ALA A 188 -20.68 9.51 6.72
C ALA A 188 -22.19 9.63 6.86
N VAL A 189 -22.79 8.63 7.52
CA VAL A 189 -24.19 8.59 7.87
C VAL A 189 -24.35 8.07 9.29
N VAL A 190 -25.20 8.75 10.07
CA VAL A 190 -25.53 8.38 11.44
C VAL A 190 -26.96 7.86 11.46
N GLN A 191 -27.12 6.56 11.67
CA GLN A 191 -28.45 5.93 11.69
C GLN A 191 -29.00 5.77 13.12
N ASN A 192 -30.32 5.70 13.22
CA ASN A 192 -31.00 5.51 14.51
C ASN A 192 -30.97 4.05 15.00
N ALA A 193 -30.69 3.11 14.10
CA ALA A 193 -30.53 1.71 14.47
C ALA A 193 -29.21 1.45 15.19
N PRO A 194 -29.19 0.59 16.22
CA PRO A 194 -27.97 0.23 16.93
C PRO A 194 -27.00 -0.51 16.00
N LEU A 195 -25.70 -0.29 16.22
CA LEU A 195 -24.62 -1.00 15.55
C LEU A 195 -23.57 -1.42 16.58
N PRO A 196 -23.08 -2.68 16.55
CA PRO A 196 -22.01 -3.12 17.45
C PRO A 196 -20.67 -2.44 17.15
N PHE A 197 -20.43 -2.11 15.88
CA PHE A 197 -19.22 -1.46 15.37
C PHE A 197 -19.60 -0.39 14.36
N ALA A 198 -18.75 0.62 14.17
CA ALA A 198 -18.90 1.51 13.03
C ALA A 198 -18.59 0.73 11.74
N LEU A 199 -19.24 1.07 10.63
CA LEU A 199 -18.98 0.43 9.33
C LEU A 199 -18.09 1.33 8.50
N LEU A 200 -16.97 0.80 8.04
CA LEU A 200 -16.03 1.48 7.16
C LEU A 200 -16.43 1.21 5.71
N GLY A 201 -17.28 2.09 5.17
CA GLY A 201 -17.84 1.97 3.83
C GLY A 201 -17.02 2.62 2.72
N MET A 202 -17.60 2.63 1.53
CA MET A 202 -16.95 3.06 0.29
C MET A 202 -16.46 4.51 0.27
N SER A 203 -17.07 5.42 1.05
CA SER A 203 -16.56 6.79 1.19
C SER A 203 -15.16 6.88 1.81
N PHE A 204 -14.74 5.84 2.54
CA PHE A 204 -13.34 5.64 2.94
C PHE A 204 -12.64 4.69 1.96
N LEU A 205 -13.24 3.53 1.66
CA LEU A 205 -12.56 2.44 0.95
C LEU A 205 -12.16 2.78 -0.49
N GLN A 206 -12.87 3.67 -1.19
CA GLN A 206 -12.50 4.09 -2.55
C GLN A 206 -11.22 4.91 -2.62
N ARG A 207 -10.81 5.52 -1.50
CA ARG A 207 -9.61 6.36 -1.36
C ARG A 207 -8.37 5.54 -0.96
N VAL A 208 -8.52 4.22 -0.84
CA VAL A 208 -7.43 3.29 -0.59
C VAL A 208 -7.44 2.16 -1.63
N ASN A 209 -6.28 1.62 -1.96
CA ASN A 209 -6.15 0.33 -2.58
C ASN A 209 -6.37 -0.75 -1.51
N LEU A 210 -7.31 -1.64 -1.78
CA LEU A 210 -7.70 -2.74 -0.93
C LEU A 210 -7.25 -4.04 -1.61
N GLN A 211 -6.30 -4.74 -1.00
CA GLN A 211 -5.84 -6.05 -1.46
C GLN A 211 -6.20 -7.09 -0.40
N HIS A 212 -6.81 -8.18 -0.85
CA HIS A 212 -7.21 -9.28 0.00
C HIS A 212 -6.32 -10.50 -0.30
N ASP A 213 -5.67 -11.04 0.72
CA ASP A 213 -4.76 -12.18 0.64
C ASP A 213 -5.05 -13.14 1.80
N GLY A 214 -5.87 -14.16 1.54
CA GLY A 214 -6.30 -15.12 2.56
C GLY A 214 -7.06 -14.46 3.70
N ASP A 215 -6.48 -14.49 4.90
CA ASP A 215 -7.00 -13.87 6.12
C ASP A 215 -6.51 -12.43 6.33
N ARG A 216 -5.77 -11.87 5.36
CA ARG A 216 -5.18 -10.54 5.44
C ARG A 216 -5.86 -9.59 4.47
N MET A 217 -6.14 -8.39 4.96
CA MET A 217 -6.54 -7.27 4.13
C MET A 217 -5.51 -6.16 4.26
N VAL A 218 -5.07 -5.66 3.12
CA VAL A 218 -4.03 -4.63 3.02
C VAL A 218 -4.67 -3.38 2.45
N LEU A 219 -4.62 -2.30 3.23
CA LEU A 219 -5.06 -0.97 2.83
C LEU A 219 -3.85 -0.11 2.54
N THR A 220 -3.85 0.60 1.40
CA THR A 220 -2.79 1.56 1.02
C THR A 220 -3.45 2.81 0.41
N PRO A 221 -3.13 4.05 0.82
CA PRO A 221 -3.74 5.25 0.24
C PRO A 221 -3.58 5.32 -1.27
N ARG A 222 -4.62 5.83 -1.92
CA ARG A 222 -4.56 6.29 -3.31
C ARG A 222 -4.30 7.80 -3.24
N TYR A 223 -3.11 8.22 -3.66
CA TYR A 223 -2.79 9.63 -3.86
C TYR A 223 -3.16 10.05 -5.27
#